data_AF-A0A7S2NQ44-F1
#
_entry.id   AF-A0A7S2NQ44-F1
#
_cell.length_a   1.000
_cell.length_b   1.000
_cell.length_c   1.000
_cell.angle_alpha   90.00
_cell.angle_beta   90.00
_cell.angle_gamma   90.00
#
_symmetry.space_group_name_H-M   'P 1'
#
loop_
_entity.id
_entity.type
_entity.pdbx_description
1 polymer ?
#
loop_
_entity_poly.entity_id
_entity_poly.type
_entity_poly.pdbx_seq_one_letter_code
_entity_poly.pdbx_strand_id
1 'polypeptide(L)'
;MAPDTPGATLLMMEPTDRMERTDRMELLAMCQQQADQLALVMQQLGLMDATAWQPPQARSTSIWQVRCAFRTPEHTVSGSQYFALFIWVSLLVAQYFLVREVCTAFHIPRDCRANQGPVQIMGDMQYLLSMGVVLATFTGMHWPDRLAYVFSFYTPYCRGVVFLLLFLGMAPAYGALKEIPSLATFTLSDTGIEGHHTPLIASLVGAAVVVFLHIWLAFCHNPLKGFLAYLVSRLFLFAFFAAYWVIKCQRQDVVFHFHHYAWGFLMASLAEFNHPMSTVSLACGTAVFVQGIAAYGADPIIAYAQA
;
A
#
# COMPACT_ATOMS: atom_id res chain seq x y z
N MET A 1 -11.87 41.77 -39.25
CA MET A 1 -13.14 41.07 -39.54
C MET A 1 -12.81 39.61 -39.72
N ALA A 2 -13.09 38.81 -38.69
CA ALA A 2 -12.97 37.35 -38.69
C ALA A 2 -14.37 36.78 -38.49
N PRO A 3 -14.74 35.65 -39.13
CA PRO A 3 -16.10 35.13 -39.05
C PRO A 3 -16.30 34.32 -37.77
N ASP A 4 -17.43 34.58 -37.12
CA ASP A 4 -18.00 33.82 -36.00
C ASP A 4 -18.36 32.39 -36.45
N THR A 5 -17.82 31.38 -35.77
CA THR A 5 -18.29 29.99 -35.88
C THR A 5 -19.32 29.67 -34.79
N PRO A 6 -20.51 29.16 -35.14
CA PRO A 6 -21.59 28.89 -34.21
C PRO A 6 -21.36 27.60 -33.41
N GLY A 7 -21.97 27.57 -32.21
CA GLY A 7 -21.72 26.63 -31.14
C GLY A 7 -22.07 25.16 -31.42
N ALA A 8 -21.22 24.29 -30.90
CA ALA A 8 -21.50 22.88 -30.71
C ALA A 8 -22.29 22.70 -29.40
N THR A 9 -23.60 22.46 -29.52
CA THR A 9 -24.45 22.04 -28.40
C THR A 9 -24.08 20.61 -28.00
N LEU A 10 -23.45 20.48 -26.83
CA LEU A 10 -23.15 19.20 -26.20
C LEU A 10 -24.47 18.59 -25.69
N LEU A 11 -24.95 17.54 -26.35
CA LEU A 11 -26.06 16.71 -25.86
C LEU A 11 -25.61 15.99 -24.59
N MET A 12 -26.11 16.45 -23.43
CA MET A 12 -25.98 15.73 -22.17
C MET A 12 -26.80 14.44 -22.24
N MET A 13 -26.10 13.31 -22.15
CA MET A 13 -26.70 12.02 -21.81
C MET A 13 -27.17 12.05 -20.34
N GLU A 14 -28.48 12.13 -20.11
CA GLU A 14 -29.11 11.65 -18.87
C GLU A 14 -29.61 10.21 -19.11
N PRO A 15 -28.98 9.22 -18.47
CA PRO A 15 -29.73 8.05 -18.05
C PRO A 15 -29.22 7.46 -16.72
N THR A 16 -29.62 8.01 -15.57
CA THR A 16 -29.50 7.33 -14.26
C THR A 16 -30.65 7.56 -13.28
N ASP A 17 -31.55 8.53 -13.52
CA ASP A 17 -32.51 8.98 -12.51
C ASP A 17 -33.75 8.08 -12.33
N ARG A 18 -33.97 7.11 -13.23
CA ARG A 18 -35.15 6.21 -13.17
C ARG A 18 -34.95 4.98 -12.30
N MET A 19 -33.72 4.47 -12.19
CA MET A 19 -33.44 3.28 -11.38
C MET A 19 -33.42 3.59 -9.89
N GLU A 20 -33.11 4.84 -9.52
CA GLU A 20 -33.05 5.28 -8.12
C GLU A 20 -34.43 5.44 -7.44
N ARG A 21 -35.52 5.59 -8.21
CA ARG A 21 -36.87 5.80 -7.63
C ARG A 21 -37.54 4.51 -7.16
N THR A 22 -37.38 3.42 -7.90
CA THR A 22 -38.02 2.14 -7.56
C THR A 22 -37.40 1.55 -6.30
N ASP A 23 -36.07 1.57 -6.22
CA ASP A 23 -35.32 1.11 -5.05
C ASP A 23 -35.65 1.94 -3.80
N ARG A 24 -35.90 3.25 -3.94
CA ARG A 24 -36.29 4.11 -2.82
C ARG A 24 -37.66 3.76 -2.25
N MET A 25 -38.64 3.40 -3.08
CA MET A 25 -39.98 3.05 -2.62
C MET A 25 -40.00 1.70 -1.88
N GLU A 26 -39.25 0.71 -2.38
CA GLU A 26 -39.10 -0.58 -1.69
C GLU A 26 -38.36 -0.42 -0.36
N LEU A 27 -37.31 0.40 -0.30
CA LEU A 27 -36.57 0.66 0.94
C LEU A 27 -37.46 1.32 2.01
N LEU A 28 -38.32 2.27 1.61
CA LEU A 28 -39.26 2.93 2.51
C LEU A 28 -40.33 1.96 3.05
N ALA A 29 -40.88 1.10 2.20
CA ALA A 29 -41.85 0.09 2.60
C ALA A 29 -41.24 -0.90 3.60
N MET A 30 -40.01 -1.35 3.37
CA MET A 30 -39.28 -2.23 4.29
C MET A 30 -39.00 -1.56 5.64
N CYS A 31 -38.57 -0.30 5.63
CA CYS A 31 -38.30 0.45 6.86
C CYS A 31 -39.56 0.66 7.71
N GLN A 32 -40.70 0.94 7.07
CA GLN A 32 -41.99 1.07 7.75
C GLN A 32 -42.41 -0.26 8.41
N GLN A 33 -42.32 -1.37 7.66
CA GLN A 33 -42.68 -2.70 8.17
C GLN A 33 -41.84 -3.09 9.41
N GLN A 34 -40.55 -2.76 9.43
CA GLN A 34 -39.68 -3.05 10.58
C GLN A 34 -39.99 -2.17 11.79
N ALA A 35 -40.29 -0.88 11.58
CA ALA A 35 -40.70 0.01 12.66
C ALA A 35 -42.01 -0.47 13.33
N ASP A 36 -42.97 -0.92 12.52
CA ASP A 36 -44.24 -1.45 13.01
C ASP A 36 -44.05 -2.77 13.79
N GLN A 37 -43.14 -3.64 13.35
CA GLN A 37 -42.78 -4.86 14.09
C GLN A 37 -42.10 -4.56 15.43
N LEU A 38 -41.18 -3.58 15.48
CA LEU A 38 -40.50 -3.20 16.72
C LEU A 38 -41.49 -2.59 17.72
N ALA A 39 -42.39 -1.73 17.27
CA ALA A 39 -43.45 -1.15 18.10
C ALA A 39 -44.33 -2.24 18.73
N LEU A 40 -44.69 -3.26 17.95
CA LEU A 40 -45.47 -4.42 18.43
C LEU A 40 -44.72 -5.18 19.53
N VAL A 41 -43.42 -5.42 19.36
CA VAL A 41 -42.58 -6.10 20.38
C VAL A 41 -42.47 -5.26 21.65
N MET A 42 -42.25 -3.96 21.54
CA MET A 42 -42.18 -3.06 22.70
C MET A 42 -43.51 -3.00 23.46
N GLN A 43 -44.64 -3.05 22.76
CA GLN A 43 -45.98 -3.14 23.37
C GLN A 43 -46.18 -4.48 24.09
N GLN A 44 -45.77 -5.61 23.49
CA GLN A 44 -45.86 -6.93 24.12
C GLN A 44 -45.01 -7.04 25.39
N LEU A 45 -43.88 -6.34 25.44
CA LEU A 45 -42.99 -6.29 26.61
C LEU A 45 -43.46 -5.30 27.70
N GLY A 46 -44.57 -4.57 27.49
CA GLY A 46 -45.04 -3.54 28.42
C GLY A 46 -44.11 -2.33 28.52
N LEU A 47 -43.19 -2.17 27.56
CA LEU A 47 -42.20 -1.09 27.52
C LEU A 47 -42.74 0.16 26.80
N MET A 48 -43.88 0.04 26.12
CA MET A 48 -44.52 1.14 25.42
C MET A 48 -46.05 0.97 25.46
N ASP A 49 -46.77 2.05 25.79
CA ASP A 49 -48.23 2.07 25.74
C ASP A 49 -48.69 2.07 24.27
N ALA A 50 -49.69 1.24 23.93
CA ALA A 50 -50.24 1.11 22.58
C ALA A 50 -50.71 2.45 22.01
N THR A 51 -51.08 3.38 22.88
CA THR A 51 -51.58 4.72 22.53
C THR A 51 -50.47 5.77 22.38
N ALA A 52 -49.25 5.47 22.83
CA ALA A 52 -48.11 6.38 22.78
C ALA A 52 -47.37 6.33 21.42
N TRP A 53 -47.52 5.26 20.66
CA TRP A 53 -46.97 5.19 19.29
C TRP A 53 -47.92 5.88 18.31
N GLN A 54 -47.64 7.15 18.05
CA GLN A 54 -48.12 7.78 16.83
C GLN A 54 -47.05 7.60 15.75
N PRO A 55 -47.34 6.94 14.62
CA PRO A 55 -46.41 6.95 13.50
C PRO A 55 -46.10 8.42 13.22
N PRO A 56 -44.82 8.80 13.04
CA PRO A 56 -44.45 10.19 12.86
C PRO A 56 -45.31 10.76 11.72
N GLN A 57 -46.29 11.58 12.09
CA GLN A 57 -47.12 12.26 11.10
C GLN A 57 -46.14 13.02 10.23
N ALA A 58 -46.29 12.89 8.91
CA ALA A 58 -45.46 13.50 7.88
C ALA A 58 -45.55 15.05 7.88
N ARG A 59 -45.42 15.68 9.05
CA ARG A 59 -45.20 17.11 9.22
C ARG A 59 -43.75 17.37 8.86
N SER A 60 -43.48 17.58 7.57
CA SER A 60 -42.45 18.50 7.04
C SER A 60 -41.10 18.65 7.78
N THR A 61 -40.70 17.66 8.56
CA THR A 61 -39.35 17.49 9.06
C THR A 61 -38.76 16.51 8.07
N SER A 62 -37.71 16.97 7.39
CA SER A 62 -37.10 16.30 6.26
C SER A 62 -37.03 14.79 6.49
N ILE A 63 -37.67 14.02 5.61
CA ILE A 63 -37.87 12.55 5.56
C ILE A 63 -36.57 11.73 5.68
N TRP A 64 -35.42 12.37 5.89
CA TRP A 64 -34.09 11.78 5.89
C TRP A 64 -33.59 11.25 7.25
N GLN A 65 -34.30 11.43 8.37
CA GLN A 65 -33.74 11.11 9.70
C GLN A 65 -34.25 9.85 10.38
N VAL A 66 -35.28 9.17 9.88
CA VAL A 66 -35.65 7.83 10.40
C VAL A 66 -34.92 6.76 9.58
N ARG A 67 -33.58 6.77 9.65
CA ARG A 67 -32.78 5.64 9.18
C ARG A 67 -32.95 4.51 10.19
N CYS A 68 -33.57 3.43 9.74
CA CYS A 68 -33.70 2.14 10.41
C CYS A 68 -32.44 1.77 11.23
N ALA A 69 -32.54 1.91 12.55
CA ALA A 69 -31.46 1.81 13.52
C ALA A 69 -31.05 0.37 13.88
N PHE A 70 -31.43 -0.63 13.08
CA PHE A 70 -31.15 -2.05 13.35
C PHE A 70 -30.68 -2.85 12.13
N ARG A 71 -30.00 -2.22 11.16
CA ARG A 71 -28.96 -2.98 10.46
C ARG A 71 -27.75 -3.01 11.40
N THR A 72 -27.47 -4.17 11.98
CA THR A 72 -26.08 -4.46 12.36
C THR A 72 -25.24 -4.08 11.15
N PRO A 73 -24.25 -3.19 11.29
CA PRO A 73 -23.39 -2.84 10.18
C PRO A 73 -22.66 -4.11 9.77
N GLU A 74 -23.20 -4.83 8.79
CA GLU A 74 -22.47 -5.87 8.09
C GLU A 74 -21.21 -5.21 7.57
N HIS A 75 -20.07 -5.72 8.03
CA HIS A 75 -18.77 -5.22 7.62
C HIS A 75 -18.58 -5.54 6.14
N THR A 76 -19.06 -4.65 5.28
CA THR A 76 -18.95 -4.76 3.83
C THR A 76 -17.58 -4.24 3.42
N VAL A 77 -16.70 -5.16 3.02
CA VAL A 77 -15.44 -4.80 2.38
C VAL A 77 -15.74 -4.48 0.92
N SER A 78 -15.40 -3.26 0.49
CA SER A 78 -15.69 -2.83 -0.89
C SER A 78 -14.91 -3.68 -1.90
N GLY A 79 -15.57 -4.12 -2.98
CA GLY A 79 -14.92 -4.90 -4.05
C GLY A 79 -13.72 -4.18 -4.69
N SER A 80 -13.71 -2.84 -4.66
CA SER A 80 -12.61 -2.01 -5.15
C SER A 80 -11.30 -2.18 -4.36
N GLN A 81 -11.36 -2.47 -3.05
CA GLN A 81 -10.17 -2.75 -2.25
C GLN A 81 -9.50 -4.08 -2.68
N TYR A 82 -10.30 -5.11 -2.97
CA TYR A 82 -9.78 -6.38 -3.48
C TYR A 82 -9.18 -6.22 -4.88
N PHE A 83 -9.80 -5.42 -5.73
CA PHE A 83 -9.25 -5.10 -7.05
C PHE A 83 -7.90 -4.36 -6.94
N ALA A 84 -7.79 -3.39 -6.03
CA ALA A 84 -6.55 -2.68 -5.77
C ALA A 84 -5.43 -3.61 -5.29
N LEU A 85 -5.74 -4.49 -4.34
CA LEU A 85 -4.82 -5.53 -3.86
C LEU A 85 -4.42 -6.50 -4.97
N PHE A 86 -5.35 -6.92 -5.82
CA PHE A 86 -5.07 -7.79 -6.96
C PHE A 86 -4.07 -7.15 -7.93
N ILE A 87 -4.27 -5.87 -8.29
CA ILE A 87 -3.32 -5.14 -9.14
C ILE A 87 -1.95 -5.06 -8.47
N TRP A 88 -1.91 -4.69 -7.20
CA TRP A 88 -0.66 -4.57 -6.44
C TRP A 88 0.12 -5.89 -6.40
N VAL A 89 -0.54 -6.99 -6.03
CA VAL A 89 0.05 -8.33 -6.00
C VAL A 89 0.54 -8.75 -7.38
N SER A 90 -0.25 -8.50 -8.43
CA SER A 90 0.14 -8.83 -9.81
C SER A 90 1.42 -8.10 -10.22
N LEU A 91 1.58 -6.84 -9.83
CA LEU A 91 2.79 -6.05 -10.11
C LEU A 91 4.03 -6.60 -9.36
N LEU A 92 3.88 -6.97 -8.09
CA LEU A 92 4.97 -7.59 -7.32
C LEU A 92 5.44 -8.89 -7.98
N VAL A 93 4.50 -9.75 -8.38
CA VAL A 93 4.79 -11.02 -9.05
C VAL A 93 5.45 -10.79 -10.41
N ALA A 94 4.92 -9.86 -11.21
CA ALA A 94 5.50 -9.52 -12.52
C ALA A 94 6.94 -9.00 -12.38
N GLN A 95 7.21 -8.13 -11.41
CA GLN A 95 8.55 -7.62 -11.15
C GLN A 95 9.48 -8.71 -10.62
N TYR A 96 9.01 -9.63 -9.78
CA TYR A 96 9.82 -10.76 -9.33
C TYR A 96 10.27 -11.60 -10.53
N PHE A 97 9.36 -11.96 -11.43
CA PHE A 97 9.70 -12.72 -12.63
C PHE A 97 10.64 -11.96 -13.57
N LEU A 98 10.44 -10.65 -13.72
CA LEU A 98 11.38 -9.79 -14.46
C LEU A 98 12.79 -9.88 -13.87
N VAL A 99 12.94 -9.73 -12.56
CA VAL A 99 14.26 -9.80 -11.90
C VAL A 99 14.85 -11.20 -11.99
N ARG A 100 14.04 -12.25 -11.83
CA ARG A 100 14.50 -13.64 -12.01
C ARG A 100 15.03 -13.85 -13.42
N GLU A 101 14.30 -13.42 -14.44
CA GLU A 101 14.73 -13.51 -15.83
C GLU A 101 16.02 -12.73 -16.05
N VAL A 102 16.14 -11.52 -15.48
CA VAL A 102 17.38 -10.74 -15.57
C VAL A 102 18.55 -11.48 -14.93
N CYS A 103 18.33 -12.09 -13.78
CA CYS A 103 19.34 -12.90 -13.09
C CYS A 103 19.71 -14.16 -13.88
N THR A 104 18.75 -14.90 -14.43
CA THR A 104 19.02 -16.18 -15.12
C THR A 104 19.58 -15.98 -16.52
N ALA A 105 19.07 -15.00 -17.27
CA ALA A 105 19.47 -14.76 -18.65
C ALA A 105 20.75 -13.92 -18.73
N PHE A 106 20.86 -12.86 -17.93
CA PHE A 106 21.98 -11.91 -18.00
C PHE A 106 22.99 -12.04 -16.86
N HIS A 107 22.74 -12.88 -15.86
CA HIS A 107 23.62 -13.05 -14.69
C HIS A 107 23.86 -11.71 -13.97
N ILE A 108 22.81 -10.90 -13.82
CA ILE A 108 22.85 -9.61 -13.13
C ILE A 108 21.97 -9.67 -11.86
N PRO A 109 22.52 -9.36 -10.67
CA PRO A 109 23.95 -9.19 -10.39
C PRO A 109 24.74 -10.51 -10.56
N ARG A 110 26.06 -10.44 -10.76
CA ARG A 110 26.93 -11.63 -10.94
C ARG A 110 26.81 -12.71 -9.88
N ASP A 111 26.45 -12.34 -8.65
CA ASP A 111 26.30 -13.27 -7.53
C ASP A 111 24.82 -13.61 -7.23
N CYS A 112 23.91 -13.34 -8.15
CA CYS A 112 22.52 -13.73 -8.01
C CYS A 112 22.36 -15.26 -8.04
N ARG A 113 21.35 -15.77 -7.32
CA ARG A 113 21.03 -17.20 -7.25
C ARG A 113 20.22 -17.63 -8.49
N ALA A 114 20.88 -17.77 -9.64
CA ALA A 114 20.20 -18.16 -10.89
C ALA A 114 19.50 -19.53 -10.77
N ASN A 115 20.16 -20.51 -10.16
CA ASN A 115 19.68 -21.90 -10.07
C ASN A 115 19.02 -22.21 -8.72
N GLN A 116 17.82 -21.67 -8.49
CA GLN A 116 17.02 -22.00 -7.30
C GLN A 116 16.11 -23.20 -7.57
N GLY A 117 15.91 -24.05 -6.55
CA GLY A 117 14.94 -25.13 -6.60
C GLY A 117 13.50 -24.63 -6.48
N PRO A 118 12.49 -25.39 -6.95
CA PRO A 118 11.08 -24.97 -6.92
C PRO A 118 10.56 -24.69 -5.51
N VAL A 119 11.05 -25.42 -4.49
CA VAL A 119 10.68 -25.21 -3.09
C VAL A 119 11.17 -23.85 -2.58
N GLN A 120 12.38 -23.43 -2.96
CA GLN A 120 12.92 -22.12 -2.58
C GLN A 120 12.14 -21.00 -3.24
N ILE A 121 11.84 -21.13 -4.54
CA ILE A 121 11.01 -20.16 -5.28
C ILE A 121 9.63 -20.03 -4.63
N MET A 122 9.02 -21.13 -4.18
CA MET A 122 7.74 -21.09 -3.47
C MET A 122 7.84 -20.38 -2.12
N GLY A 123 8.93 -20.58 -1.37
CA GLY A 123 9.21 -19.86 -0.13
C GLY A 123 9.39 -18.35 -0.35
N ASP A 124 10.15 -17.98 -1.38
CA ASP A 124 10.36 -16.58 -1.79
C ASP A 124 9.03 -15.91 -2.18
N MET A 125 8.18 -16.62 -2.93
CA MET A 125 6.83 -16.17 -3.29
C MET A 125 5.94 -15.96 -2.08
N GLN A 126 5.90 -16.93 -1.16
CA GLN A 126 5.10 -16.80 0.06
C GLN A 126 5.52 -15.57 0.87
N TYR A 127 6.84 -15.34 1.01
CA TYR A 127 7.36 -14.17 1.70
C TYR A 127 7.03 -12.87 0.96
N LEU A 128 7.27 -12.82 -0.35
CA LEU A 128 6.95 -11.68 -1.21
C LEU A 128 5.48 -11.26 -1.10
N LEU A 129 4.56 -12.23 -1.15
CA LEU A 129 3.12 -11.96 -1.07
C LEU A 129 2.73 -11.50 0.34
N SER A 130 3.24 -12.16 1.38
CA SER A 130 2.92 -11.81 2.77
C SER A 130 3.41 -10.41 3.11
N MET A 131 4.68 -10.12 2.84
CA MET A 131 5.26 -8.80 3.09
C MET A 131 4.73 -7.76 2.09
N GLY A 132 4.41 -8.14 0.87
CA GLY A 132 3.78 -7.27 -0.13
C GLY A 132 2.40 -6.78 0.29
N VAL A 133 1.59 -7.64 0.93
CA VAL A 133 0.30 -7.25 1.52
C VAL A 133 0.51 -6.33 2.72
N VAL A 134 1.45 -6.65 3.61
CA VAL A 134 1.81 -5.76 4.73
C VAL A 134 2.22 -4.38 4.20
N LEU A 135 3.05 -4.33 3.15
CA LEU A 135 3.46 -3.09 2.51
C LEU A 135 2.27 -2.33 1.90
N ALA A 136 1.33 -3.02 1.26
CA ALA A 136 0.11 -2.43 0.74
C ALA A 136 -0.75 -1.79 1.85
N THR A 137 -0.75 -2.37 3.04
CA THR A 137 -1.44 -1.83 4.22
C THR A 137 -0.78 -0.53 4.69
N PHE A 138 0.55 -0.51 4.86
CA PHE A 138 1.27 0.69 5.28
C PHE A 138 1.23 1.83 4.25
N THR A 139 1.28 1.51 2.96
CA THR A 139 1.35 2.51 1.88
C THR A 139 -0.02 2.94 1.38
N GLY A 140 -1.08 2.30 1.88
CA GLY A 140 -2.44 2.52 1.45
C GLY A 140 -2.76 2.04 0.04
N MET A 141 -1.91 1.23 -0.60
CA MET A 141 -2.13 0.75 -1.99
C MET A 141 -3.38 -0.11 -2.16
N HIS A 142 -3.95 -0.62 -1.06
CA HIS A 142 -5.24 -1.30 -1.04
C HIS A 142 -6.44 -0.33 -1.09
N TRP A 143 -6.23 0.97 -0.89
CA TRP A 143 -7.27 1.99 -0.99
C TRP A 143 -7.45 2.45 -2.45
N PRO A 144 -8.69 2.51 -2.98
CA PRO A 144 -8.95 2.93 -4.35
C PRO A 144 -8.39 4.31 -4.70
N ASP A 145 -8.50 5.28 -3.79
CA ASP A 145 -8.02 6.66 -4.00
C ASP A 145 -6.50 6.72 -4.20
N ARG A 146 -5.78 5.93 -3.41
CA ARG A 146 -4.31 5.84 -3.49
C ARG A 146 -3.90 5.16 -4.78
N LEU A 147 -4.54 4.04 -5.12
CA LEU A 147 -4.30 3.33 -6.37
C LEU A 147 -4.56 4.23 -7.58
N ALA A 148 -5.69 4.95 -7.60
CA ALA A 148 -6.05 5.87 -8.68
C ALA A 148 -5.06 7.05 -8.80
N TYR A 149 -4.55 7.54 -7.67
CA TYR A 149 -3.50 8.57 -7.68
C TYR A 149 -2.20 8.07 -8.32
N VAL A 150 -1.74 6.88 -7.93
CA VAL A 150 -0.50 6.27 -8.44
C VAL A 150 -0.64 5.89 -9.92
N PHE A 151 -1.74 5.24 -10.29
CA PHE A 151 -2.03 4.78 -11.66
C PHE A 151 -2.88 5.77 -12.45
N SER A 152 -2.60 7.06 -12.29
CA SER A 152 -3.17 8.11 -13.13
C SER A 152 -2.37 8.21 -14.43
N PHE A 153 -2.99 7.80 -15.54
CA PHE A 153 -2.39 7.81 -16.89
C PHE A 153 -2.76 9.05 -17.73
N TYR A 154 -3.58 9.95 -17.17
CA TYR A 154 -4.07 11.14 -17.88
C TYR A 154 -3.25 12.40 -17.52
N THR A 155 -3.25 13.37 -18.44
CA THR A 155 -2.55 14.66 -18.33
C THR A 155 -3.04 15.49 -17.14
N PRO A 156 -2.18 16.38 -16.56
CA PRO A 156 -0.88 16.82 -17.07
C PRO A 156 0.32 15.96 -16.68
N TYR A 157 0.17 14.99 -15.77
CA TYR A 157 1.28 14.17 -15.28
C TYR A 157 0.92 12.68 -15.34
N CYS A 158 1.53 11.94 -16.25
CA CYS A 158 1.37 10.49 -16.42
C CYS A 158 2.07 9.70 -15.30
N ARG A 159 1.61 9.89 -14.06
CA ARG A 159 2.17 9.31 -12.84
C ARG A 159 2.25 7.79 -12.90
N GLY A 160 1.25 7.14 -13.49
CA GLY A 160 1.25 5.68 -13.68
C GLY A 160 2.41 5.21 -14.54
N VAL A 161 2.73 5.92 -15.63
CA VAL A 161 3.87 5.61 -16.49
C VAL A 161 5.18 5.81 -15.74
N VAL A 162 5.34 6.94 -15.04
CA VAL A 162 6.54 7.22 -14.23
C VAL A 162 6.73 6.15 -13.15
N PHE A 163 5.66 5.78 -12.44
CA PHE A 163 5.69 4.71 -11.45
C PHE A 163 6.14 3.40 -12.07
N LEU A 164 5.53 2.96 -13.19
CA LEU A 164 5.87 1.70 -13.84
C LEU A 164 7.30 1.68 -14.38
N LEU A 165 7.79 2.77 -14.97
CA LEU A 165 9.16 2.87 -15.46
C LEU A 165 10.18 2.80 -14.32
N LEU A 166 9.93 3.53 -13.22
CA LEU A 166 10.79 3.48 -12.05
C LEU A 166 10.73 2.11 -11.38
N PHE A 167 9.53 1.55 -11.20
CA PHE A 167 9.33 0.25 -10.60
C PHE A 167 10.06 -0.83 -11.40
N LEU A 168 9.74 -1.00 -12.68
CA LEU A 168 10.35 -2.05 -13.52
C LEU A 168 11.83 -1.81 -13.79
N GLY A 169 12.25 -0.55 -13.97
CA GLY A 169 13.64 -0.20 -14.31
C GLY A 169 14.60 -0.16 -13.12
N MET A 170 14.13 0.23 -11.93
CA MET A 170 15.00 0.38 -10.76
C MET A 170 15.52 -0.97 -10.25
N ALA A 171 14.75 -2.04 -10.37
CA ALA A 171 15.18 -3.37 -9.93
C ALA A 171 16.44 -3.87 -10.69
N PRO A 172 16.45 -3.96 -12.04
CA PRO A 172 17.66 -4.33 -12.77
C PRO A 172 18.77 -3.29 -12.63
N ALA A 173 18.44 -1.99 -12.58
CA ALA A 173 19.44 -0.94 -12.36
C ALA A 173 20.17 -1.10 -11.02
N TYR A 174 19.43 -1.42 -9.95
CA TYR A 174 20.00 -1.67 -8.63
C TYR A 174 20.89 -2.93 -8.63
N GLY A 175 20.46 -4.01 -9.30
CA GLY A 175 21.31 -5.20 -9.50
C GLY A 175 22.60 -4.86 -10.26
N ALA A 176 22.51 -4.04 -11.30
CA ALA A 176 23.66 -3.63 -12.12
C ALA A 176 24.66 -2.73 -11.36
N LEU A 177 24.28 -2.11 -10.24
CA LEU A 177 25.24 -1.35 -9.40
C LEU A 177 26.39 -2.24 -8.92
N LYS A 178 26.16 -3.54 -8.76
CA LYS A 178 27.19 -4.51 -8.35
C LYS A 178 28.21 -4.81 -9.44
N GLU A 179 27.91 -4.47 -10.69
CA GLU A 179 28.84 -4.59 -11.82
C GLU A 179 29.88 -3.47 -11.83
N ILE A 180 29.64 -2.39 -11.07
CA ILE A 180 30.57 -1.27 -10.92
C ILE A 180 31.65 -1.67 -9.90
N PRO A 181 32.94 -1.77 -10.28
CA PRO A 181 33.98 -2.32 -9.40
C PRO A 181 34.11 -1.62 -8.04
N SER A 182 33.88 -0.30 -7.99
CA SER A 182 33.94 0.48 -6.73
C SER A 182 32.76 0.24 -5.79
N LEU A 183 31.66 -0.32 -6.29
CA LEU A 183 30.45 -0.66 -5.53
C LEU A 183 30.31 -2.17 -5.30
N ALA A 184 31.03 -3.00 -6.07
CA ALA A 184 30.98 -4.46 -5.95
C ALA A 184 31.40 -4.97 -4.56
N THR A 185 32.33 -4.26 -3.90
CA THR A 185 32.81 -4.54 -2.54
C THR A 185 32.03 -3.79 -1.46
N PHE A 186 31.10 -2.91 -1.84
CA PHE A 186 30.26 -2.20 -0.88
C PHE A 186 29.18 -3.15 -0.35
N THR A 187 29.29 -3.50 0.92
CA THR A 187 28.28 -4.26 1.64
C THR A 187 27.87 -3.51 2.90
N LEU A 188 26.61 -3.65 3.30
CA LEU A 188 26.13 -3.20 4.62
C LEU A 188 26.52 -4.22 5.71
N SER A 189 27.74 -4.77 5.63
CA SER A 189 28.35 -5.63 6.64
C SER A 189 29.52 -4.91 7.28
N ASP A 190 29.95 -5.38 8.45
CA ASP A 190 31.04 -4.77 9.23
C ASP A 190 32.28 -4.46 8.37
N THR A 191 32.69 -5.42 7.54
CA THR A 191 33.83 -5.30 6.62
C THR A 191 33.63 -4.29 5.48
N GLY A 192 32.40 -4.10 5.00
CA GLY A 192 32.10 -3.17 3.91
C GLY A 192 32.05 -1.71 4.37
N ILE A 193 31.68 -1.47 5.63
CA ILE A 193 31.57 -0.14 6.22
C ILE A 193 32.94 0.52 6.40
N GLU A 194 33.98 -0.25 6.76
CA GLU A 194 35.33 0.26 7.00
C GLU A 194 36.00 0.78 5.71
N GLY A 195 35.70 0.19 4.55
CA GLY A 195 36.35 0.54 3.27
C GLY A 195 35.64 1.60 2.43
N HIS A 196 34.37 1.91 2.71
CA HIS A 196 33.50 2.63 1.76
C HIS A 196 32.58 3.67 2.45
N HIS A 197 33.18 4.65 3.12
CA HIS A 197 32.43 5.67 3.85
C HIS A 197 31.57 6.58 2.94
N THR A 198 32.02 6.93 1.74
CA THR A 198 31.29 7.86 0.84
C THR A 198 29.92 7.33 0.41
N PRO A 199 29.77 6.13 -0.19
CA PRO A 199 28.46 5.60 -0.56
C PRO A 199 27.57 5.33 0.65
N LEU A 200 28.16 4.96 1.79
CA LEU A 200 27.43 4.82 3.05
C LEU A 200 26.83 6.15 3.51
N ILE A 201 27.64 7.20 3.62
CA ILE A 201 27.19 8.54 4.03
C ILE A 201 26.14 9.05 3.05
N ALA A 202 26.36 8.90 1.75
CA ALA A 202 25.39 9.30 0.73
C ALA A 202 24.05 8.58 0.90
N SER A 203 24.08 7.27 1.17
CA SER A 203 22.87 6.46 1.41
C SER A 203 22.15 6.88 2.70
N LEU A 204 22.91 7.15 3.78
CA LEU A 204 22.36 7.61 5.06
C LEU A 204 21.74 9.01 4.94
N VAL A 205 22.39 9.93 4.24
CA VAL A 205 21.85 11.27 3.96
C VAL A 205 20.58 11.14 3.11
N GLY A 206 20.61 10.36 2.04
CA GLY A 206 19.44 10.10 1.20
C GLY A 206 18.27 9.54 1.99
N ALA A 207 18.52 8.54 2.84
CA ALA A 207 17.51 7.98 3.74
C ALA A 207 16.94 9.01 4.71
N ALA A 208 17.81 9.82 5.34
CA ALA A 208 17.40 10.88 6.25
C ALA A 208 16.51 11.92 5.55
N VAL A 209 16.85 12.31 4.32
CA VAL A 209 16.02 13.22 3.50
C VAL A 209 14.66 12.59 3.20
N VAL A 210 14.60 11.32 2.79
CA VAL A 210 13.31 10.66 2.51
C VAL A 210 12.45 10.53 3.76
N VAL A 211 13.04 10.14 4.90
CA VAL A 211 12.35 10.04 6.19
C VAL A 211 11.83 11.40 6.61
N PHE A 212 12.68 12.43 6.61
CA PHE A 212 12.30 13.79 6.97
C PHE A 212 11.17 14.30 6.08
N LEU A 213 11.28 14.13 4.76
CA LEU A 213 10.26 14.54 3.81
C LEU A 213 8.91 13.87 4.11
N HIS A 214 8.87 12.57 4.39
CA HIS A 214 7.61 11.89 4.66
C HIS A 214 7.03 12.25 6.04
N ILE A 215 7.86 12.46 7.06
CA ILE A 215 7.41 12.98 8.36
C ILE A 215 6.83 14.39 8.19
N TRP A 216 7.50 15.24 7.40
CA TRP A 216 7.02 16.58 7.08
C TRP A 216 5.68 16.54 6.34
N LEU A 217 5.56 15.72 5.28
CA LEU A 217 4.31 15.53 4.55
C LEU A 217 3.19 15.04 5.49
N ALA A 218 3.49 14.08 6.36
CA ALA A 218 2.54 13.57 7.35
C ALA A 218 2.04 14.68 8.27
N PHE A 219 2.95 15.50 8.80
CA PHE A 219 2.65 16.61 9.69
C PHE A 219 1.81 17.70 9.01
N CYS A 220 2.15 18.07 7.78
CA CYS A 220 1.45 19.14 7.06
C CYS A 220 0.07 18.76 6.54
N HIS A 221 -0.17 17.48 6.20
CA HIS A 221 -1.37 17.05 5.47
C HIS A 221 -2.33 16.17 6.28
N ASN A 222 -2.01 15.85 7.54
CA ASN A 222 -2.89 15.05 8.39
C ASN A 222 -3.26 15.79 9.66
N PRO A 223 -4.47 15.55 10.22
CA PRO A 223 -4.75 15.95 11.59
C PRO A 223 -3.76 15.26 12.55
N LEU A 224 -3.54 15.84 13.74
CA LEU A 224 -2.58 15.32 14.73
C LEU A 224 -2.75 13.82 15.01
N LYS A 225 -3.99 13.31 15.08
CA LYS A 225 -4.27 11.88 15.28
C LYS A 225 -3.74 11.03 14.12
N GLY A 226 -3.94 11.46 12.88
CA GLY A 226 -3.43 10.78 11.69
C GLY A 226 -1.91 10.83 11.61
N PHE A 227 -1.31 12.00 11.91
CA PHE A 227 0.14 12.14 12.01
C PHE A 227 0.76 11.21 13.06
N LEU A 228 0.17 11.13 14.26
CA LEU A 228 0.66 10.24 15.32
C LEU A 228 0.50 8.76 14.94
N ALA A 229 -0.63 8.38 14.33
CA ALA A 229 -0.83 7.01 13.83
C ALA A 229 0.22 6.65 12.76
N TYR A 230 0.51 7.58 11.84
CA TYR A 230 1.59 7.45 10.87
C TYR A 230 2.93 7.26 11.59
N LEU A 231 3.32 8.16 12.47
CA LEU A 231 4.62 8.12 13.14
C LEU A 231 4.82 6.84 13.95
N VAL A 232 3.84 6.47 14.80
CA VAL A 232 3.92 5.30 15.68
C VAL A 232 4.00 4.01 14.87
N SER A 233 3.19 3.87 13.82
CA SER A 233 3.22 2.67 12.97
C SER A 233 4.57 2.47 12.28
N ARG A 234 5.26 3.55 11.90
CA ARG A 234 6.59 3.49 11.28
C ARG A 234 7.65 3.23 12.33
N LEU A 235 7.62 3.94 13.46
CA LEU A 235 8.55 3.69 14.56
C LEU A 235 8.49 2.24 15.03
N PHE A 236 7.30 1.65 15.13
CA PHE A 236 7.14 0.24 15.46
C PHE A 236 7.86 -0.67 14.44
N LEU A 237 7.67 -0.41 13.14
CA LEU A 237 8.31 -1.18 12.10
C LEU A 237 9.85 -1.05 12.13
N PHE A 238 10.36 0.17 12.28
CA PHE A 238 11.80 0.40 12.38
C PHE A 238 12.40 -0.21 13.66
N ALA A 239 11.68 -0.13 14.79
CA ALA A 239 12.09 -0.75 16.04
C ALA A 239 12.15 -2.28 15.91
N PHE A 240 11.22 -2.90 15.18
CA PHE A 240 11.25 -4.33 14.90
C PHE A 240 12.52 -4.75 14.17
N PHE A 241 12.93 -4.03 13.12
CA PHE A 241 14.20 -4.31 12.43
C PHE A 241 15.43 -3.97 13.28
N ALA A 242 15.38 -2.90 14.09
CA ALA A 242 16.44 -2.53 15.01
C ALA A 242 16.67 -3.59 16.10
N ALA A 243 15.62 -4.31 16.53
CA ALA A 243 15.75 -5.39 17.50
C ALA A 243 16.66 -6.52 17.01
N TYR A 244 16.62 -6.87 15.71
CA TYR A 244 17.54 -7.85 15.12
C TYR A 244 19.01 -7.41 15.23
N TRP A 245 19.27 -6.12 15.02
CA TRP A 245 20.61 -5.55 15.19
C TRP A 245 21.07 -5.63 16.66
N VAL A 246 20.21 -5.28 17.61
CA VAL A 246 20.53 -5.39 19.05
C VAL A 246 20.86 -6.83 19.43
N ILE A 247 20.09 -7.81 18.94
CA ILE A 247 20.36 -9.24 19.17
C ILE A 247 21.73 -9.63 18.64
N LYS A 248 22.09 -9.16 17.42
CA LYS A 248 23.42 -9.40 16.85
C LYS A 248 24.54 -8.83 17.71
N CYS A 249 24.40 -7.61 18.23
CA CYS A 249 25.41 -7.01 19.12
C CYS A 249 25.62 -7.81 20.42
N GLN A 250 24.64 -8.61 20.84
CA GLN A 250 24.71 -9.43 22.06
C GLN A 250 25.22 -10.85 21.80
N ARG A 251 25.31 -11.30 20.55
CA ARG A 251 25.64 -12.70 20.19
C ARG A 251 26.66 -12.79 19.06
N GLN A 252 27.83 -13.34 19.36
CA GLN A 252 28.90 -13.52 18.38
C GLN A 252 28.64 -14.66 17.38
N ASP A 253 27.86 -15.67 17.78
CA ASP A 253 27.46 -16.84 16.99
C ASP A 253 26.34 -16.57 15.98
N VAL A 254 25.72 -15.38 16.04
CA VAL A 254 24.68 -14.95 15.11
C VAL A 254 25.33 -14.14 13.99
N VAL A 255 25.06 -14.48 12.74
CA VAL A 255 25.42 -13.66 11.59
C VAL A 255 24.21 -12.78 11.23
N PHE A 256 24.45 -11.49 11.10
CA PHE A 256 23.45 -10.52 10.67
C PHE A 256 23.72 -10.15 9.23
N HIS A 257 22.73 -10.35 8.38
CA HIS A 257 22.76 -9.93 7.00
C HIS A 257 21.60 -8.99 6.78
N PHE A 258 21.90 -7.69 6.72
CA PHE A 258 20.88 -6.73 6.36
C PHE A 258 20.63 -6.82 4.86
N HIS A 259 19.67 -7.67 4.51
CA HIS A 259 19.27 -7.84 3.13
C HIS A 259 18.68 -6.54 2.59
N HIS A 260 19.08 -6.15 1.39
CA HIS A 260 18.57 -4.95 0.73
C HIS A 260 17.06 -5.04 0.48
N TYR A 261 16.44 -6.24 0.49
CA TYR A 261 14.98 -6.33 0.46
C TYR A 261 14.35 -5.66 1.69
N ALA A 262 14.96 -5.76 2.88
CA ALA A 262 14.48 -5.14 4.11
C ALA A 262 14.61 -3.61 4.03
N TRP A 263 15.72 -3.13 3.46
CA TRP A 263 15.92 -1.70 3.19
C TRP A 263 14.86 -1.15 2.23
N GLY A 264 14.66 -1.81 1.09
CA GLY A 264 13.63 -1.43 0.11
C GLY A 264 12.23 -1.41 0.72
N PHE A 265 11.91 -2.41 1.54
CA PHE A 265 10.65 -2.50 2.27
C PHE A 265 10.45 -1.33 3.24
N LEU A 266 11.45 -1.02 4.08
CA LEU A 266 11.40 0.09 5.02
C LEU A 266 11.23 1.43 4.29
N MET A 267 11.99 1.65 3.22
CA MET A 267 11.89 2.86 2.40
C MET A 267 10.51 3.01 1.74
N ALA A 268 9.97 1.92 1.18
CA ALA A 268 8.64 1.93 0.58
C ALA A 268 7.53 2.15 1.62
N SER A 269 7.68 1.64 2.85
CA SER A 269 6.66 1.74 3.91
C SER A 269 6.36 3.18 4.38
N LEU A 270 7.28 4.11 4.09
CA LEU A 270 7.10 5.54 4.34
C LEU A 270 6.13 6.18 3.33
N ALA A 271 5.97 5.58 2.15
CA ALA A 271 5.32 6.18 1.00
C ALA A 271 3.78 6.03 0.99
N GLU A 272 3.11 6.60 1.98
CA GLU A 272 1.64 6.58 2.10
C GLU A 272 0.93 7.73 1.34
N PHE A 273 1.60 8.88 1.16
CA PHE A 273 0.93 10.12 0.75
C PHE A 273 0.74 10.28 -0.75
N ASN A 274 -0.38 10.87 -1.17
CA ASN A 274 -0.69 11.27 -2.55
C ASN A 274 0.18 12.45 -3.01
N HIS A 275 1.49 12.21 -3.13
CA HIS A 275 2.52 13.18 -3.49
C HIS A 275 3.54 12.54 -4.45
N PRO A 276 4.08 13.25 -5.46
CA PRO A 276 5.00 12.67 -6.44
C PRO A 276 6.23 12.00 -5.82
N MET A 277 6.84 12.62 -4.82
CA MET A 277 8.00 12.04 -4.12
C MET A 277 7.65 10.73 -3.41
N SER A 278 6.42 10.62 -2.89
CA SER A 278 5.95 9.37 -2.28
C SER A 278 5.79 8.29 -3.34
N THR A 279 5.24 8.62 -4.52
CA THR A 279 5.17 7.68 -5.66
C THR A 279 6.56 7.20 -6.10
N VAL A 280 7.55 8.10 -6.17
CA VAL A 280 8.94 7.74 -6.50
C VAL A 280 9.55 6.83 -5.42
N SER A 281 9.41 7.20 -4.14
CA SER A 281 9.91 6.38 -3.03
C SER A 281 9.25 5.01 -2.97
N LEU A 282 7.94 4.93 -3.25
CA LEU A 282 7.21 3.67 -3.36
C LEU A 282 7.77 2.82 -4.51
N ALA A 283 7.87 3.37 -5.72
CA ALA A 283 8.35 2.65 -6.89
C ALA A 283 9.77 2.10 -6.67
N CYS A 284 10.70 2.96 -6.25
CA CYS A 284 12.09 2.58 -6.04
C CYS A 284 12.27 1.64 -4.85
N GLY A 285 11.62 1.92 -3.71
CA GLY A 285 11.70 1.08 -2.52
C GLY A 285 11.12 -0.31 -2.76
N THR A 286 9.94 -0.40 -3.38
CA THR A 286 9.34 -1.69 -3.74
C THR A 286 10.18 -2.42 -4.78
N ALA A 287 10.77 -1.73 -5.75
CA ALA A 287 11.67 -2.36 -6.71
C ALA A 287 12.90 -2.99 -6.05
N VAL A 288 13.55 -2.30 -5.12
CA VAL A 288 14.68 -2.85 -4.35
C VAL A 288 14.23 -4.00 -3.44
N PHE A 289 13.04 -3.90 -2.86
CA PHE A 289 12.42 -4.98 -2.07
C PHE A 289 12.26 -6.27 -2.89
N VAL A 290 11.59 -6.18 -4.04
CA VAL A 290 11.36 -7.34 -4.91
C VAL A 290 12.65 -7.85 -5.53
N GLN A 291 13.55 -6.94 -5.91
CA GLN A 291 14.85 -7.31 -6.46
C GLN A 291 15.63 -8.18 -5.49
N GLY A 292 15.64 -7.83 -4.21
CA GLY A 292 16.40 -8.60 -3.24
C GLY A 292 15.87 -9.99 -2.99
N ILE A 293 14.55 -10.15 -2.92
CA ILE A 293 13.94 -11.47 -2.81
C ILE A 293 14.18 -12.29 -4.08
N ALA A 294 14.02 -11.71 -5.27
CA ALA A 294 14.16 -12.44 -6.52
C ALA A 294 15.61 -12.87 -6.82
N ALA A 295 16.59 -12.00 -6.56
CA ALA A 295 17.98 -12.27 -6.86
C ALA A 295 18.68 -13.13 -5.81
N TYR A 296 18.32 -12.99 -4.53
CA TYR A 296 19.05 -13.62 -3.42
C TYR A 296 18.18 -14.53 -2.54
N GLY A 297 16.86 -14.50 -2.69
CA GLY A 297 15.91 -15.24 -1.87
C GLY A 297 15.50 -14.50 -0.60
N ALA A 298 14.42 -14.97 0.02
CA ALA A 298 13.89 -14.47 1.30
C ALA A 298 14.61 -15.12 2.49
N ASP A 299 15.94 -15.03 2.53
CA ASP A 299 16.75 -15.56 3.62
C ASP A 299 16.43 -14.83 4.94
N PRO A 300 16.58 -15.48 6.11
CA PRO A 300 16.38 -14.80 7.38
C PRO A 300 17.42 -13.68 7.60
N ILE A 301 17.00 -12.61 8.29
CA ILE A 301 17.87 -11.46 8.63
C ILE A 301 18.99 -11.85 9.59
N ILE A 302 18.70 -12.80 10.49
CA ILE A 302 19.66 -13.41 11.41
C ILE A 302 19.71 -14.92 11.16
N ALA A 303 20.91 -15.47 11.16
CA ALA A 303 21.15 -16.91 11.11
C ALA A 303 22.26 -17.29 12.08
N TYR A 304 22.25 -18.52 12.57
CA TYR A 304 23.40 -19.05 13.30
C TYR A 304 24.55 -19.31 12.32
N ALA A 305 25.77 -19.00 12.73
CA ALA A 305 26.96 -19.42 11.99
C ALA A 305 26.94 -20.95 11.89
N GLN A 306 27.01 -21.47 10.67
CA GLN A 306 27.18 -22.91 10.46
C GLN A 306 28.59 -23.28 10.96
N ALA A 307 28.64 -24.14 11.97
CA ALA A 307 29.87 -24.65 12.56
C ALA A 307 30.61 -25.59 11.61
#